data_AF-A0A1G1FEF1-F1
#
_entry.id   AF-A0A1G1FEF1-F1
#
_cell.length_a   1.000
_cell.length_b   1.000
_cell.length_c   1.000
_cell.angle_alpha   90.00
_cell.angle_beta   90.00
_cell.angle_gamma   90.00
#
_symmetry.space_group_name_H-M   'P 1'
#
loop_
_entity.id
_entity.type
_entity.pdbx_description
1 polymer ?
#
loop_
_entity_poly.entity_id
_entity_poly.type
_entity_poly.pdbx_seq_one_letter_code
_entity_poly.pdbx_strand_id
1 'polypeptide(L)' 'MIERIKQFFREVKVEAGKVSYPSKDELIGSTWVVIITVFVVSIFLSLVDLGLTKIVETVLR' A
#
# COMPACT_ATOMS: atom_id res chain seq x y z
N MET A 1 25.16 -28.63 -5.37
CA MET A 1 24.53 -27.28 -5.42
C MET A 1 23.03 -27.32 -5.13
N ILE A 2 22.26 -28.17 -5.83
CA ILE A 2 20.80 -28.29 -5.63
C ILE A 2 20.41 -28.62 -4.16
N GLU A 3 21.15 -29.51 -3.50
CA GLU A 3 20.91 -29.85 -2.09
C GLU A 3 21.13 -28.67 -1.14
N ARG A 4 22.16 -27.86 -1.37
CA ARG A 4 22.42 -26.64 -0.58
C ARG A 4 21.30 -25.61 -0.72
N ILE A 5 20.77 -25.45 -1.94
CA ILE A 5 19.62 -24.57 -2.19
C ILE A 5 18.38 -25.10 -1.45
N LYS A 6 18.10 -26.40 -1.52
CA LYS A 6 16.98 -27.01 -0.81
C LYS A 6 17.10 -26.85 0.71
N GLN A 7 18.31 -26.99 1.24
CA GLN A 7 18.59 -26.75 2.66
C GLN A 7 18.39 -25.28 3.05
N PHE A 8 18.86 -24.33 2.24
CA PHE A 8 18.68 -22.90 2.46
C PHE A 8 17.18 -22.52 2.53
N PHE A 9 16.36 -22.99 1.57
CA PHE A 9 14.91 -22.73 1.62
C PHE A 9 14.23 -23.33 2.85
N ARG A 10 14.72 -24.49 3.33
CA ARG A 10 14.22 -25.10 4.56
C ARG A 10 14.55 -24.23 5.78
N GLU A 11 15.78 -23.74 5.86
CA GLU A 11 16.24 -22.84 6.94
C GLU A 11 15.46 -21.51 6.91
N VAL A 12 15.29 -20.89 5.75
CA VAL A 12 14.50 -19.66 5.57
C VAL A 12 13.05 -19.84 6.01
N LYS A 13 12.41 -20.97 5.64
CA LYS A 13 11.03 -21.24 6.06
C LYS A 13 10.91 -21.36 7.59
N VAL A 14 11.90 -21.97 8.24
CA VAL A 14 11.93 -22.12 9.70
C VAL A 14 12.13 -20.75 10.37
N GLU A 15 13.06 -19.93 9.90
CA GLU A 15 13.29 -18.59 10.46
C GLU A 15 12.11 -17.65 10.20
N ALA A 16 11.51 -17.69 9.00
CA ALA A 16 10.31 -16.94 8.69
C ALA A 16 9.17 -17.29 9.65
N GLY A 17 9.01 -18.57 10.00
CA GLY A 17 8.00 -19.01 10.97
C GLY A 17 8.21 -18.53 12.41
N LYS A 18 9.40 -18.05 12.77
CA LYS A 18 9.66 -17.45 14.10
C LYS A 18 9.25 -15.98 14.16
N VAL A 19 8.94 -15.37 13.02
CA VAL A 19 8.50 -13.98 12.95
C VAL A 19 7.03 -13.89 13.36
N SER A 20 6.69 -12.89 14.18
CA SER A 20 5.31 -12.57 14.52
C SER A 20 4.63 -11.88 13.34
N TYR A 21 3.91 -12.64 12.52
CA TYR A 21 3.07 -12.09 11.47
C TYR A 21 1.78 -11.50 12.05
N PRO A 22 1.22 -10.45 11.43
CA PRO A 22 -0.08 -9.94 11.81
C PRO A 22 -1.16 -11.01 11.60
N SER A 23 -2.15 -11.00 12.47
CA SER A 23 -3.36 -11.80 12.28
C SER A 23 -4.11 -11.37 11.02
N LYS A 24 -4.98 -12.23 10.50
CA LYS A 24 -5.80 -11.91 9.31
C LYS A 24 -6.64 -10.66 9.54
N ASP A 25 -7.14 -10.47 10.76
CA ASP A 25 -7.99 -9.33 11.11
C ASP A 25 -7.20 -8.02 11.16
N GLU A 26 -5.96 -8.03 11.69
CA GLU A 26 -5.06 -6.87 11.66
C GLU A 26 -4.66 -6.50 10.22
N LEU A 27 -4.45 -7.50 9.36
CA LEU A 27 -4.13 -7.27 7.96
C LEU A 27 -5.31 -6.63 7.20
N ILE A 28 -6.53 -7.13 7.43
CA ILE A 28 -7.74 -6.57 6.83
C ILE A 28 -8.01 -5.17 7.38
N GLY A 29 -7.87 -4.95 8.69
CA GLY A 29 -8.07 -3.66 9.33
C GLY A 29 -7.10 -2.60 8.80
N SER A 30 -5.80 -2.92 8.74
CA SER A 30 -4.79 -2.00 8.21
C SER A 30 -5.01 -1.68 6.73
N THR A 31 -5.40 -2.66 5.92
CA THR A 31 -5.75 -2.46 4.51
C THR A 31 -6.96 -1.53 4.35
N TRP A 32 -7.99 -1.70 5.19
CA TRP A 32 -9.18 -0.83 5.15
C TRP A 32 -8.86 0.63 5.45
N VAL A 33 -8.00 0.88 6.44
CA VAL A 33 -7.55 2.24 6.77
C VAL A 33 -6.86 2.89 5.56
N VAL A 34 -5.99 2.15 4.87
CA VAL A 34 -5.31 2.64 3.66
C VAL A 34 -6.32 2.96 2.56
N ILE A 35 -7.28 2.08 2.28
CA ILE A 35 -8.31 2.31 1.25
C ILE A 35 -9.08 3.59 1.53
N ILE A 36 -9.55 3.78 2.76
CA ILE A 36 -10.31 4.98 3.16
C ILE A 36 -9.44 6.23 3.00
N THR A 37 -8.18 6.16 3.45
CA THR A 37 -7.25 7.30 3.36
C THR A 37 -7.01 7.71 1.91
N VAL A 38 -6.73 6.75 1.02
CA VAL A 38 -6.52 7.01 -0.40
C VAL A 38 -7.78 7.57 -1.06
N PHE A 39 -8.96 7.06 -0.69
CA PHE A 39 -10.23 7.57 -1.19
C PHE A 39 -10.49 9.04 -0.79
N VAL A 40 -10.20 9.40 0.46
CA VAL A 40 -10.33 10.80 0.92
C VAL A 40 -9.34 11.71 0.18
N VAL A 41 -8.08 11.28 0.07
CA VAL A 41 -7.04 12.04 -0.63
C VAL A 41 -7.36 12.22 -2.11
N SER A 42 -7.87 11.19 -2.79
CA SER A 42 -8.20 11.27 -4.21
C SER A 42 -9.35 12.25 -4.48
N ILE A 43 -10.38 12.27 -3.63
CA ILE A 43 -11.46 13.26 -3.71
C ILE A 43 -10.91 14.66 -3.50
N PHE A 44 -10.08 14.86 -2.47
CA PHE A 44 -9.49 16.16 -2.19
C PHE A 44 -8.65 16.67 -3.37
N LEU A 45 -7.75 15.85 -3.90
CA LEU A 45 -6.95 16.20 -5.06
C LEU A 45 -7.81 16.51 -6.28
N SER A 46 -8.84 15.70 -6.54
CA SER A 46 -9.77 15.96 -7.65
C SER A 46 -10.45 17.32 -7.53
N LEU A 47 -10.89 17.74 -6.33
CA LEU A 47 -11.46 19.06 -6.12
C LEU A 47 -10.44 20.18 -6.34
N VAL A 48 -9.22 20.02 -5.83
CA VAL A 48 -8.14 20.99 -5.99
C VAL A 48 -7.76 21.13 -7.45
N ASP A 49 -7.59 20.04 -8.18
CA ASP A 49 -7.21 20.03 -9.60
C ASP A 49 -8.27 20.72 -10.46
N LEU A 50 -9.56 20.45 -10.20
CA LEU A 50 -10.66 21.13 -10.89
C LEU A 50 -10.70 22.64 -10.57
N GLY A 51 -10.41 23.03 -9.32
CA GLY A 51 -10.33 24.43 -8.92
C GLY A 51 -9.17 25.15 -9.60
N LEU A 52 -7.98 24.57 -9.55
CA LEU A 52 -6.78 25.12 -10.18
C LEU A 52 -6.94 25.23 -11.69
N THR A 53 -7.49 24.19 -12.35
CA THR A 53 -7.72 24.21 -13.81
C THR A 53 -8.60 25.39 -14.22
N LYS A 54 -9.69 25.65 -13.49
CA LYS A 54 -10.58 26.80 -13.77
C LYS A 54 -9.88 28.15 -13.58
N ILE A 55 -9.05 28.28 -12.54
CA ILE A 55 -8.29 29.51 -12.29
C ILE A 55 -7.30 29.74 -13.42
N VAL A 56 -6.54 28.72 -13.79
CA VAL A 56 -5.55 28.79 -14.88
C VAL A 56 -6.24 29.13 -16.20
N GLU A 57 -7.36 28.48 -16.53
CA GLU A 57 -8.13 28.77 -17.74
C GLU A 57 -8.64 30.21 -17.78
N THR A 58 -9.05 30.76 -16.64
CA THR A 58 -9.50 32.17 -16.54
C THR A 58 -8.34 33.16 -16.67
N VAL A 59 -7.14 32.80 -16.22
CA VAL A 59 -5.95 33.68 -16.30
C VAL A 59 -5.29 33.63 -17.68
N LEU A 60 -5.30 32.47 -18.35
CA LEU A 60 -4.69 32.30 -19.68
C LEU A 60 -5.56 32.85 -20.82
N ARG A 61 -6.86 33.06 -20.56
CA ARG A 61 -7.85 33.54 -21.53
C ARG A 61 -8.05 35.05 -21.39
#